data_AF-X0YN53-F1
#
_entry.id   AF-X0YN53-F1
#
_cell.length_a   1.000
_cell.length_b   1.000
_cell.length_c   1.000
_cell.angle_alpha   90.00
_cell.angle_beta   90.00
_cell.angle_gamma   90.00
#
_symmetry.space_group_name_H-M   'P 1'
#
loop_
_entity.id
_entity.type
_entity.pdbx_description
1 polymer ?
#
loop_
_entity_poly.entity_id
_entity_poly.type
_entity_poly.pdbx_seq_one_letter_code
_entity_poly.pdbx_strand_id
1 'polypeptide(L)'
;FDRFTSLELTNDMSSASEAAFELGDDGTWDALYAHVAHGAQYRVTLNNRPRMTGRIEVNDVPMDASSGAVVRFVVRTKLSDAQFATADPTVKVRKVSVEDFLLALYAKLGYTKDDFLFAASTGRNLLTGKDGPAGTDVDLEAIKVDEARVHLPETIFQAADRHLRRHGLMHWDSPDGKIIVGAPDDEQEPIYH
;
A
#
# COMPACT_ATOMS: atom_id res chain seq x y z
N PHE A 1 -9.35 -20.08 -10.38
CA PHE A 1 -7.98 -19.77 -10.81
C PHE A 1 -7.75 -20.11 -12.28
N ASP A 2 -8.41 -21.12 -12.86
CA ASP A 2 -8.37 -21.50 -14.29
C ASP A 2 -9.02 -20.50 -15.28
N ARG A 3 -9.34 -19.27 -14.85
CA ARG A 3 -10.09 -18.28 -15.64
C ARG A 3 -9.35 -16.95 -15.84
N PHE A 4 -8.17 -16.79 -15.23
CA PHE A 4 -7.33 -15.62 -15.45
C PHE A 4 -6.42 -15.88 -16.63
N THR A 5 -6.44 -14.98 -17.62
CA THR A 5 -5.54 -15.01 -18.79
C THR A 5 -4.19 -14.41 -18.44
N SER A 6 -4.17 -13.42 -17.54
CA SER A 6 -2.96 -12.79 -17.04
C SER A 6 -3.13 -12.32 -15.60
N LEU A 7 -2.05 -12.41 -14.81
CA LEU A 7 -1.96 -11.86 -13.46
C LEU A 7 -0.59 -11.19 -13.31
N GLU A 8 -0.58 -9.93 -12.91
CA GLU A 8 0.61 -9.15 -12.60
C GLU A 8 0.51 -8.59 -11.18
N LEU A 9 1.56 -8.78 -10.38
CA LEU A 9 1.66 -8.24 -9.03
C LEU A 9 3.00 -7.53 -8.89
N THR A 10 2.94 -6.24 -8.58
CA THR A 10 4.10 -5.41 -8.33
C THR A 10 4.08 -4.99 -6.87
N ASN A 11 5.07 -5.46 -6.10
CA ASN A 11 5.35 -4.98 -4.76
C ASN A 11 6.61 -4.11 -4.81
N ASP A 12 6.47 -2.85 -4.43
CA ASP A 12 7.54 -1.88 -4.40
C ASP A 12 7.61 -1.24 -3.01
N MET A 13 8.82 -0.90 -2.57
CA MET A 13 9.07 -0.16 -1.33
C MET A 13 9.11 1.36 -1.55
N SER A 14 9.34 1.78 -2.80
CA SER A 14 9.46 3.17 -3.23
C SER A 14 8.21 3.69 -3.95
N SER A 15 7.33 2.79 -4.36
CA SER A 15 6.03 3.11 -4.95
C SER A 15 4.91 2.24 -4.37
N ALA A 16 3.65 2.60 -4.63
CA ALA A 16 2.53 1.83 -4.12
C ALA A 16 2.43 0.48 -4.84
N SER A 17 2.10 -0.58 -4.11
CA SER A 17 1.89 -1.89 -4.68
C SER A 17 0.62 -1.91 -5.55
N GLU A 18 0.68 -2.58 -6.69
CA GLU A 18 -0.45 -2.74 -7.61
C GLU A 18 -0.57 -4.20 -8.03
N ALA A 19 -1.81 -4.67 -8.19
CA ALA A 19 -2.09 -5.95 -8.82
C ALA A 19 -3.08 -5.78 -9.97
N ALA A 20 -2.75 -6.30 -11.14
CA ALA A 20 -3.59 -6.28 -12.32
C ALA A 20 -3.99 -7.71 -12.70
N PHE A 21 -5.28 -7.90 -12.96
CA PHE A 21 -5.85 -9.18 -13.32
C PHE A 21 -6.63 -9.04 -14.62
N GLU A 22 -6.46 -10.02 -15.49
CA GLU A 22 -7.15 -10.10 -16.78
C GLU A 22 -7.91 -11.42 -16.89
N LEU A 23 -9.16 -11.35 -17.37
CA LEU A 23 -10.00 -12.51 -17.65
C LEU A 23 -10.51 -12.46 -19.09
N GLY A 24 -10.41 -13.58 -19.80
CA GLY A 24 -11.01 -13.77 -21.12
C GLY A 24 -12.21 -14.71 -21.01
N ASP A 25 -13.42 -14.14 -21.10
CA ASP A 25 -14.71 -14.79 -21.43
C ASP A 25 -15.88 -13.94 -20.87
N ASP A 26 -16.81 -13.53 -21.75
CA ASP A 26 -18.00 -12.73 -21.44
C ASP A 26 -18.89 -13.37 -20.37
N GLY A 27 -19.02 -14.71 -20.37
CA GLY A 27 -19.85 -15.44 -19.40
C GLY A 27 -19.27 -15.49 -17.98
N THR A 28 -17.98 -15.17 -17.84
CA THR A 28 -17.28 -15.17 -16.55
C THR A 28 -17.46 -13.85 -15.79
N TRP A 29 -17.75 -12.75 -16.48
CA TRP A 29 -17.88 -11.43 -15.83
C TRP A 29 -19.08 -11.34 -14.90
N ASP A 30 -20.26 -11.81 -15.29
CA ASP A 30 -21.45 -11.74 -14.43
C ASP A 30 -21.27 -12.51 -13.11
N ALA A 31 -20.53 -13.62 -13.14
CA ALA A 31 -20.16 -14.38 -11.96
C ALA A 31 -19.07 -13.69 -11.11
N LEU A 32 -18.15 -12.94 -11.75
CA LEU A 32 -17.07 -12.25 -11.06
C LEU A 32 -17.50 -10.89 -10.51
N TYR A 33 -18.42 -10.18 -11.16
CA TYR A 33 -18.84 -8.82 -10.83
C TYR A 33 -19.33 -8.71 -9.38
N ALA A 34 -20.04 -9.74 -8.89
CA ALA A 34 -20.46 -9.84 -7.50
C ALA A 34 -19.29 -9.87 -6.50
N HIS A 35 -18.10 -10.28 -6.96
CA HIS A 35 -16.87 -10.41 -6.18
C HIS A 35 -15.81 -9.33 -6.49
N VAL A 36 -15.92 -8.60 -7.61
CA VAL A 36 -14.97 -7.54 -8.02
C VAL A 36 -15.63 -6.16 -8.16
N ALA A 37 -16.59 -5.88 -7.31
CA ALA A 37 -17.24 -4.58 -7.26
C ALA A 37 -16.21 -3.46 -7.01
N HIS A 38 -16.36 -2.35 -7.73
CA HIS A 38 -15.51 -1.17 -7.56
C HIS A 38 -15.52 -0.70 -6.09
N GLY A 39 -14.33 -0.40 -5.56
CA GLY A 39 -14.11 0.01 -4.18
C GLY A 39 -14.13 -1.13 -3.16
N ALA A 40 -14.52 -2.35 -3.55
CA ALA A 40 -14.48 -3.50 -2.66
C ALA A 40 -13.03 -3.87 -2.29
N GLN A 41 -12.84 -4.32 -1.05
CA GLN A 41 -11.55 -4.80 -0.59
C GLN A 41 -11.22 -6.15 -1.24
N TYR A 42 -10.02 -6.26 -1.78
CA TYR A 42 -9.53 -7.46 -2.45
C TYR A 42 -8.20 -7.89 -1.84
N ARG A 43 -8.09 -9.18 -1.50
CA ARG A 43 -6.88 -9.77 -0.93
C ARG A 43 -6.27 -10.77 -1.91
N VAL A 44 -5.04 -10.51 -2.30
CA VAL A 44 -4.23 -11.37 -3.15
C VAL A 44 -3.40 -12.29 -2.27
N THR A 45 -3.55 -13.60 -2.46
CA THR A 45 -2.79 -14.62 -1.73
C THR A 45 -2.03 -15.53 -2.69
N LEU A 46 -0.79 -15.90 -2.33
CA LEU A 46 0.00 -16.91 -3.01
C LEU A 46 0.34 -18.03 -2.02
N ASN A 47 0.00 -19.29 -2.36
CA ASN A 47 0.18 -20.45 -1.46
C ASN A 47 -0.42 -20.22 -0.06
N ASN A 48 -1.65 -19.68 0.02
CA ASN A 48 -2.35 -19.30 1.25
C ASN A 48 -1.68 -18.20 2.09
N ARG A 49 -0.67 -17.50 1.55
CA ARG A 49 -0.02 -16.38 2.23
C ARG A 49 -0.44 -15.05 1.60
N PRO A 50 -0.78 -14.02 2.41
CA PRO A 50 -1.14 -12.71 1.88
C PRO A 50 0.07 -12.11 1.15
N ARG A 51 -0.18 -11.58 -0.04
CA ARG A 51 0.82 -10.84 -0.84
C ARG A 51 0.48 -9.37 -0.94
N MET A 52 -0.81 -9.06 -1.02
CA MET A 52 -1.30 -7.68 -1.12
C MET A 52 -2.76 -7.64 -0.69
N THR A 53 -3.17 -6.54 -0.06
CA THR A 53 -4.57 -6.23 0.19
C THR A 53 -4.83 -4.79 -0.23
N GLY A 54 -5.86 -4.56 -1.04
CA GLY A 54 -6.18 -3.25 -1.58
C GLY A 54 -7.65 -3.12 -1.95
N ARG A 55 -8.01 -2.07 -2.69
CA ARG A 55 -9.35 -1.83 -3.22
C ARG A 55 -9.33 -1.92 -4.75
N ILE A 56 -10.42 -2.38 -5.32
CA ILE A 56 -10.59 -2.49 -6.78
C ILE A 56 -10.94 -1.10 -7.35
N GLU A 57 -10.16 -0.56 -8.29
CA GLU A 57 -10.39 0.80 -8.82
C GLU A 57 -10.80 0.83 -10.29
N VAL A 58 -10.26 -0.03 -11.13
CA VAL A 58 -10.49 0.05 -12.57
C VAL A 58 -11.12 -1.25 -13.01
N ASN A 59 -12.24 -1.16 -13.72
CA ASN A 59 -12.81 -2.24 -14.52
C ASN A 59 -12.83 -1.71 -15.95
N ASP A 60 -11.81 -2.03 -16.73
CA ASP A 60 -11.81 -1.69 -18.15
C ASP A 60 -12.12 -2.95 -18.94
N VAL A 61 -13.03 -2.83 -19.90
CA VAL A 61 -13.41 -3.92 -20.82
C VAL A 61 -13.00 -3.46 -22.21
N PRO A 62 -11.70 -3.57 -22.58
CA PRO A 62 -11.31 -3.34 -23.96
C PRO A 62 -11.99 -4.40 -24.84
N MET A 63 -12.96 -3.94 -25.65
CA MET A 63 -13.56 -4.75 -26.71
C MET A 63 -12.70 -4.62 -27.97
N ASP A 64 -11.95 -5.66 -28.31
CA ASP A 64 -11.33 -5.80 -29.62
C ASP A 64 -12.11 -6.88 -30.41
N ALA A 65 -12.46 -6.56 -31.65
CA ALA A 65 -13.16 -7.46 -32.56
C ALA A 65 -12.37 -8.75 -32.86
N SER A 66 -11.06 -8.76 -32.56
CA SER A 66 -10.16 -9.91 -32.77
C SER A 66 -9.89 -10.76 -31.53
N SER A 67 -9.98 -10.22 -30.31
CA SER A 67 -9.64 -10.92 -29.07
C SER A 67 -10.83 -11.26 -28.14
N GLY A 68 -12.04 -10.86 -28.52
CA GLY A 68 -13.22 -11.00 -27.66
C GLY A 68 -13.21 -9.96 -26.53
N ALA A 69 -14.29 -9.92 -25.73
CA ALA A 69 -14.36 -9.05 -24.57
C ALA A 69 -13.46 -9.59 -23.46
N VAL A 70 -12.47 -8.79 -23.07
CA VAL A 70 -11.57 -9.08 -21.97
C VAL A 70 -11.90 -8.13 -20.84
N VAL A 71 -11.99 -8.64 -19.61
CA VAL A 71 -12.17 -7.77 -18.45
C VAL A 71 -10.88 -7.67 -17.67
N ARG A 72 -10.43 -6.43 -17.47
CA ARG A 72 -9.27 -6.13 -16.66
C ARG A 72 -9.69 -5.38 -15.42
N PHE A 73 -9.19 -5.83 -14.26
CA PHE A 73 -9.29 -5.03 -13.05
C PHE A 73 -7.96 -4.79 -12.35
N VAL A 74 -7.86 -3.64 -11.69
CA VAL A 74 -6.68 -3.19 -10.95
C VAL A 74 -7.04 -3.03 -9.48
N VAL A 75 -6.19 -3.60 -8.63
CA VAL A 75 -6.26 -3.46 -7.18
C VAL A 75 -5.16 -2.48 -6.75
N ARG A 76 -5.53 -1.48 -5.96
CA ARG A 76 -4.62 -0.46 -5.41
C ARG A 76 -4.63 -0.45 -3.90
N THR A 77 -3.48 -0.20 -3.27
CA THR A 77 -3.36 -0.14 -1.81
C THR A 77 -3.80 1.23 -1.27
N LYS A 78 -3.89 1.32 0.06
CA LYS A 78 -4.08 2.61 0.75
C LYS A 78 -2.93 3.59 0.48
N LEU A 79 -1.72 3.08 0.27
CA LEU A 79 -0.57 3.92 -0.08
C LEU A 79 -0.73 4.52 -1.49
N SER A 80 -1.39 3.83 -2.42
CA SER A 80 -1.71 4.37 -3.75
C SER A 80 -2.56 5.64 -3.64
N ASP A 81 -3.54 5.70 -2.74
CA ASP A 81 -4.34 6.91 -2.53
C ASP A 81 -3.48 8.10 -2.15
N ALA A 82 -2.48 7.88 -1.30
CA ALA A 82 -1.54 8.92 -0.90
C ALA A 82 -0.62 9.36 -2.04
N GLN A 83 -0.37 8.51 -3.03
CA GLN A 83 0.41 8.88 -4.21
C GLN A 83 -0.35 9.79 -5.17
N PHE A 84 -1.67 9.60 -5.28
CA PHE A 84 -2.50 10.39 -6.20
C PHE A 84 -3.14 11.62 -5.52
N ALA A 85 -3.36 11.58 -4.21
CA ALA A 85 -3.96 12.69 -3.47
C ALA A 85 -2.95 13.79 -3.16
N THR A 86 -3.33 15.04 -3.45
CA THR A 86 -2.57 16.23 -3.06
C THR A 86 -2.56 16.38 -1.54
N ALA A 87 -1.41 16.70 -0.98
CA ALA A 87 -1.29 16.97 0.45
C ALA A 87 -1.93 18.32 0.80
N ASP A 88 -2.67 18.34 1.91
CA ASP A 88 -3.33 19.56 2.39
C ASP A 88 -2.30 20.56 2.94
N PRO A 89 -2.13 21.75 2.32
CA PRO A 89 -1.13 22.74 2.75
C PRO A 89 -1.43 23.38 4.11
N THR A 90 -2.63 23.15 4.65
CA THR A 90 -3.01 23.61 5.99
C THR A 90 -2.44 22.71 7.08
N VAL A 91 -1.98 21.50 6.76
CA VAL A 91 -1.29 20.61 7.69
C VAL A 91 0.09 21.21 8.01
N LYS A 92 0.14 21.92 9.13
CA LYS A 92 1.32 22.54 9.70
C LYS A 92 1.40 22.16 11.15
N VAL A 93 2.42 21.40 11.50
CA VAL A 93 2.62 20.92 12.86
C VAL A 93 3.99 21.34 13.38
N ARG A 94 4.05 21.64 14.66
CA ARG A 94 5.28 22.06 15.35
C ARG A 94 5.42 21.27 16.63
N LYS A 95 6.61 20.71 16.87
CA LYS A 95 6.94 19.92 18.07
C LYS A 95 6.00 18.72 18.30
N VAL A 96 5.47 18.15 17.22
CA VAL A 96 4.65 16.92 17.28
C VAL A 96 5.50 15.71 16.94
N SER A 97 5.01 14.52 17.29
CA SER A 97 5.63 13.26 16.88
C SER A 97 5.51 13.04 15.36
N VAL A 98 6.39 12.21 14.80
CA VAL A 98 6.28 11.78 13.39
C VAL A 98 4.97 11.03 13.16
N GLU A 99 4.53 10.23 14.13
CA GLU A 99 3.25 9.53 14.08
C GLU A 99 2.07 10.51 13.94
N ASP A 100 1.96 11.51 14.83
CA ASP A 100 0.88 12.49 14.79
C ASP A 100 0.87 13.27 13.47
N PHE A 101 2.06 13.59 12.94
CA PHE A 101 2.18 14.25 11.65
C PHE A 101 1.61 13.38 10.51
N LEU A 102 1.95 12.09 10.48
CA LEU A 102 1.41 11.17 9.48
C LEU A 102 -0.11 11.02 9.62
N LEU A 103 -0.62 10.85 10.84
CA LEU A 103 -2.07 10.75 11.06
C LEU A 103 -2.79 12.01 10.59
N ALA A 104 -2.26 13.20 10.88
CA ALA A 104 -2.82 14.46 10.42
C ALA A 104 -2.81 14.58 8.88
N LEU A 105 -1.74 14.11 8.24
CA LEU A 105 -1.57 14.17 6.79
C LEU A 105 -2.53 13.22 6.06
N TYR A 106 -2.77 12.03 6.59
CA TYR A 106 -3.63 11.02 6.00
C TYR A 106 -5.10 11.10 6.44
N ALA A 107 -5.43 11.89 7.47
CA ALA A 107 -6.79 12.02 8.00
C ALA A 107 -7.83 12.42 6.93
N LYS A 108 -7.44 13.21 5.92
CA LYS A 108 -8.34 13.63 4.83
C LYS A 108 -8.71 12.49 3.87
N LEU A 109 -7.89 11.44 3.81
CA LEU A 109 -8.22 10.19 3.11
C LEU A 109 -9.13 9.27 3.95
N GLY A 110 -9.41 9.65 5.20
CA GLY A 110 -10.18 8.82 6.14
C GLY A 110 -9.36 7.75 6.85
N TYR A 111 -8.03 7.78 6.73
CA TYR A 111 -7.16 6.82 7.41
C TYR A 111 -6.86 7.24 8.84
N THR A 112 -6.76 6.23 9.69
CA THR A 112 -6.63 6.31 11.14
C THR A 112 -5.41 5.52 11.59
N LYS A 113 -5.10 5.54 12.89
CA LYS A 113 -3.98 4.78 13.47
C LYS A 113 -4.05 3.28 13.15
N ASP A 114 -5.26 2.72 13.01
CA ASP A 114 -5.45 1.29 12.73
C ASP A 114 -4.97 0.88 11.32
N ASP A 115 -4.87 1.86 10.41
CA ASP A 115 -4.39 1.69 9.04
C ASP A 115 -2.87 1.69 8.93
N PHE A 116 -2.16 2.03 10.00
CA PHE A 116 -0.71 2.08 10.05
C PHE A 116 -0.14 0.93 10.87
N LEU A 117 1.10 0.59 10.55
CA LEU A 117 1.91 -0.36 11.29
C LEU A 117 3.29 0.25 11.50
N PHE A 118 3.55 0.73 12.71
CA PHE A 118 4.80 1.43 13.07
C PHE A 118 5.95 0.46 13.49
N ALA A 119 5.89 -0.79 13.02
CA ALA A 119 6.80 -1.89 13.36
C ALA A 119 7.23 -2.67 12.11
N ALA A 120 8.28 -2.22 11.42
CA ALA A 120 8.72 -2.76 10.12
C ALA A 120 8.89 -4.29 10.09
N SER A 121 9.32 -4.87 11.21
CA SER A 121 9.55 -6.32 11.40
C SER A 121 8.30 -7.18 11.21
N THR A 122 7.12 -6.66 11.57
CA THR A 122 5.85 -7.41 11.56
C THR A 122 5.34 -7.62 10.14
N GLY A 123 5.48 -6.63 9.25
CA GLY A 123 5.06 -6.73 7.84
C GLY A 123 5.79 -7.83 7.06
N ARG A 124 7.10 -7.99 7.32
CA ARG A 124 7.93 -9.03 6.71
C ARG A 124 7.48 -10.43 7.15
N ASN A 125 7.20 -10.61 8.44
CA ASN A 125 6.76 -11.89 8.98
C ASN A 125 5.41 -12.30 8.36
N LEU A 126 4.51 -11.33 8.12
CA LEU A 126 3.26 -11.56 7.38
C LEU A 126 3.50 -12.04 5.94
N LEU A 127 4.44 -11.43 5.21
CA LEU A 127 4.72 -11.79 3.81
C LEU A 127 5.41 -13.16 3.68
N THR A 128 6.39 -13.41 4.54
CA THR A 128 7.28 -14.58 4.46
C THR A 128 6.75 -15.79 5.22
N GLY A 129 5.85 -15.58 6.18
CA GLY A 129 5.38 -16.60 7.11
C GLY A 129 6.47 -17.15 8.03
N LYS A 130 7.62 -16.47 8.14
CA LYS A 130 8.71 -16.83 9.05
C LYS A 130 8.81 -15.77 10.14
N ASP A 131 8.72 -16.22 11.39
CA ASP A 131 9.10 -15.39 12.52
C ASP A 131 10.62 -15.16 12.45
N GLY A 132 11.04 -13.90 12.44
CA GLY A 132 12.44 -13.53 12.62
C GLY A 132 12.62 -12.67 13.86
N PRO A 133 13.86 -12.25 14.15
CA PRO A 133 14.11 -11.29 15.19
C PRO A 133 13.20 -10.07 14.97
N ALA A 134 12.62 -9.56 16.05
CA ALA A 134 11.94 -8.27 16.03
C ALA A 134 13.00 -7.26 15.57
N GLY A 135 12.90 -6.82 14.33
CA GLY A 135 13.69 -5.70 13.82
C GLY A 135 13.54 -4.50 14.74
N THR A 136 14.45 -3.54 14.62
CA THR A 136 14.50 -2.36 15.48
C THR A 136 13.27 -1.49 15.24
N ASP A 137 12.17 -1.81 15.92
CA ASP A 137 10.95 -1.03 15.88
C ASP A 137 11.29 0.39 16.33
N VAL A 138 11.04 1.37 15.46
CA VAL A 138 11.44 2.76 15.71
C VAL A 138 10.39 3.40 16.58
N ASP A 139 10.81 3.97 17.72
CA ASP A 139 9.93 4.79 18.56
C ASP A 139 9.66 6.13 17.88
N LEU A 140 8.59 6.18 17.08
CA LEU A 140 8.17 7.36 16.34
C LEU A 140 7.53 8.44 17.23
N GLU A 141 7.05 8.06 18.42
CA GLU A 141 6.51 9.01 19.40
C GLU A 141 7.64 9.88 19.98
N ALA A 142 8.84 9.31 20.12
CA ALA A 142 10.03 10.02 20.58
C ALA A 142 10.62 10.99 19.53
N ILE A 143 10.36 10.76 18.23
CA ILE A 143 10.89 11.59 17.15
C ILE A 143 10.02 12.83 16.97
N LYS A 144 10.51 13.98 17.45
CA LYS A 144 9.82 15.26 17.28
C LYS A 144 10.20 15.93 15.98
N VAL A 145 9.20 16.38 15.25
CA VAL A 145 9.37 17.25 14.09
C VAL A 145 9.24 18.70 14.55
N ASP A 146 10.35 19.44 14.55
CA ASP A 146 10.38 20.84 15.01
C ASP A 146 9.46 21.72 14.16
N GLU A 147 9.49 21.56 12.84
CA GLU A 147 8.56 22.18 11.90
C GLU A 147 8.30 21.24 10.72
N ALA A 148 7.08 20.71 10.64
CA ALA A 148 6.59 19.96 9.50
C ALA A 148 5.55 20.79 8.77
N ARG A 149 5.77 20.98 7.46
CA ARG A 149 4.82 21.66 6.58
C ARG A 149 4.80 20.98 5.22
N VAL A 150 3.61 20.86 4.66
CA VAL A 150 3.41 20.45 3.26
C VAL A 150 3.87 21.57 2.33
N HIS A 151 4.59 21.24 1.25
CA HIS A 151 4.89 22.19 0.18
C HIS A 151 3.94 21.92 -1.00
N LEU A 152 3.53 22.96 -1.72
CA LEU A 152 2.70 22.77 -2.91
C LEU A 152 3.62 22.61 -4.14
N PRO A 153 3.34 21.72 -5.10
CA PRO A 153 2.19 20.81 -5.21
C PRO A 153 2.51 19.35 -4.78
N GLU A 154 2.99 19.12 -3.55
CA GLU A 154 3.33 17.76 -3.08
C GLU A 154 2.08 16.88 -2.91
N THR A 155 2.22 15.59 -3.18
CA THR A 155 1.24 14.56 -2.80
C THR A 155 1.39 14.18 -1.32
N ILE A 156 0.39 13.52 -0.74
CA ILE A 156 0.47 13.00 0.63
C ILE A 156 1.69 12.09 0.79
N PHE A 157 1.95 11.23 -0.20
CA PHE A 157 3.12 10.36 -0.24
C PHE A 157 4.43 11.17 -0.21
N GLN A 158 4.58 12.16 -1.09
CA GLN A 158 5.79 12.99 -1.17
C GLN A 158 6.04 13.77 0.12
N ALA A 159 4.99 14.33 0.71
CA ALA A 159 5.09 15.05 1.97
C ALA A 159 5.49 14.10 3.13
N ALA A 160 4.93 12.90 3.18
CA ALA A 160 5.30 11.88 4.18
C ALA A 160 6.76 11.43 3.99
N ASP A 161 7.14 10.96 2.79
CA ASP A 161 8.47 10.46 2.44
C ASP A 161 9.56 11.50 2.75
N ARG A 162 9.33 12.78 2.39
CA ARG A 162 10.28 13.86 2.67
C ARG A 162 10.56 14.06 4.17
N HIS A 163 9.56 13.91 5.03
CA HIS A 163 9.77 14.05 6.48
C HIS A 163 10.32 12.77 7.10
N LEU A 164 9.85 11.60 6.66
CA LEU A 164 10.36 10.31 7.12
C LEU A 164 11.84 10.13 6.81
N ARG A 165 12.29 10.49 5.61
CA ARG A 165 13.71 10.40 5.22
C ARG A 165 14.64 11.27 6.07
N ARG A 166 14.16 12.37 6.66
CA ARG A 166 14.97 13.19 7.60
C ARG A 166 15.33 12.43 8.88
N HIS A 167 14.57 11.38 9.17
CA HIS A 167 14.75 10.53 10.34
C HIS A 167 15.24 9.13 9.98
N GLY A 168 15.66 8.90 8.73
CA GLY A 168 16.11 7.57 8.27
C GLY A 168 14.96 6.56 8.10
N LEU A 169 13.72 7.04 7.95
CA LEU A 169 12.53 6.22 7.87
C LEU A 169 11.94 6.22 6.47
N MET A 170 11.15 5.20 6.18
CA MET A 170 10.35 5.06 4.97
C MET A 170 8.95 4.55 5.34
N HIS A 171 8.06 4.61 4.37
CA HIS A 171 6.74 3.98 4.46
C HIS A 171 6.44 3.16 3.21
N TRP A 172 5.81 2.01 3.38
CA TRP A 172 5.54 1.09 2.29
C TRP A 172 4.31 0.22 2.60
N ASP A 173 3.83 -0.51 1.61
CA ASP A 173 2.65 -1.36 1.75
C ASP A 173 2.94 -2.65 2.52
N SER A 174 2.05 -2.96 3.47
CA SER A 174 1.98 -4.25 4.14
C SER A 174 1.12 -5.24 3.35
N PRO A 175 1.40 -6.56 3.41
CA PRO A 175 0.57 -7.58 2.77
C PRO A 175 -0.89 -7.61 3.30
N ASP A 176 -1.12 -7.15 4.52
CA ASP A 176 -2.45 -7.08 5.16
C ASP A 176 -3.25 -5.82 4.78
N GLY A 177 -2.66 -4.90 4.01
CA GLY A 177 -3.32 -3.67 3.54
C GLY A 177 -3.16 -2.48 4.47
N LYS A 178 -2.21 -2.54 5.41
CA LYS A 178 -1.75 -1.41 6.22
C LYS A 178 -0.55 -0.70 5.59
N ILE A 179 -0.30 0.53 6.03
CA ILE A 179 0.89 1.29 5.69
C ILE A 179 1.93 1.06 6.77
N ILE A 180 3.05 0.43 6.42
CA ILE A 180 4.17 0.27 7.34
C ILE A 180 4.98 1.55 7.37
N VAL A 181 5.48 1.92 8.54
CA VAL A 181 6.46 3.00 8.70
C VAL A 181 7.60 2.48 9.55
N GLY A 182 8.83 2.64 9.06
CA GLY A 182 10.01 2.21 9.80
C GLY A 182 11.31 2.38 9.01
N ALA A 183 12.40 1.92 9.59
CA ALA A 183 13.69 1.86 8.91
C ALA A 183 13.84 0.53 8.13
N PRO A 184 14.65 0.50 7.06
CA PRO A 184 15.09 -0.76 6.47
C PRO A 184 15.92 -1.55 7.51
N ASP A 185 15.78 -2.88 7.48
CA ASP A 185 16.54 -3.78 8.34
C ASP A 185 17.76 -4.33 7.57
N ASP A 186 18.93 -3.74 7.82
CA ASP A 186 20.19 -4.09 7.15
C ASP A 186 20.89 -5.31 7.80
N GLU A 187 20.45 -5.76 8.97
CA GLU A 187 21.01 -6.92 9.69
C GLU A 187 20.25 -8.23 9.34
N GLN A 188 19.38 -8.17 8.34
CA GLN A 188 18.52 -9.27 7.94
C GLN A 188 19.32 -10.49 7.44
N GLU A 189 19.07 -11.66 8.05
CA GLU A 189 19.56 -12.93 7.52
C GLU A 189 18.92 -13.31 6.17
N PRO A 190 19.69 -13.82 5.19
CA PRO A 190 19.18 -14.22 3.88
C PRO A 190 18.07 -15.27 3.98
N ILE A 191 17.00 -15.10 3.19
CA ILE A 191 15.80 -15.96 3.24
C ILE A 191 16.03 -17.32 2.53
N TYR A 192 17.07 -17.43 1.70
CA TYR A 192 17.40 -18.64 0.93
C TYR A 192 18.25 -19.61 1.77
N HIS A 193 17.71 -20.80 2.03
CA HIS A 193 18.45 -22.01 2.39
C HIS A 193 18.29 -23.03 1.28
#